data_AF-A0A1U7WKC5-F1
#
_entry.id   AF-A0A1U7WKC5-F1
#
_cell.length_a   1.000
_cell.length_b   1.000
_cell.length_c   1.000
_cell.angle_alpha   90.00
_cell.angle_beta   90.00
_cell.angle_gamma   90.00
#
_symmetry.space_group_name_H-M   'P 1'
#
loop_
_entity.id
_entity.type
_entity.pdbx_description
1 polymer ?
#
loop_
_entity_poly.entity_id
_entity_poly.type
_entity_poly.pdbx_seq_one_letter_code
_entity_poly.pdbx_strand_id
1 'polypeptide(L)'
;MESELNPITIHLVSATDSPEFNHLTRALTHSSVIGLDAEWKPIRTQQSAFPTVSLLQIACQLAGADHSSVESPVFLIDLASIPLPSIYQLIRDAFVSPYILKLGFRFKQDLVYLSSTFCSHGCESGFDRVEPFLDITSIYNNLQPRQPGRRLSKQIKSLATICQEVLGISLSKELQCSDWSQRPLTEEQMQYAAADAHCLILIFEVFKAKVVKEGNSVQSITCLQMGLDLGLKQILDTHQNSNKMCSIKFGEASKMVQAITSDLCKTVPISEEVVTALSSYQANRMDDVLSRIVRKYGDKILLSESDRKPKISRKKAKKSSGRIANKHRPTESDEEWQGPPPWDVTSGGDGSPKFLCDVMVEGLAKHLRCVGIDAAVPYSKKPDSRDLIEQACKEKRVLLTRDAKLLRHDYLLRNQIYRVKSLLKNDQLVEIIETFQLEISEDQLMSRCTKCNGKFIQKPLTTEEAVEAAKGFQVIPNCLFNKNLEFWQCMDCKQLYWEGTQYHNAVQKFVDVCKLNE
;
A
#
# COMPACT_ATOMS: atom_id res chain seq x y z
N MET A 1 10.47 27.72 9.19
CA MET A 1 11.74 27.04 8.87
C MET A 1 11.40 25.61 8.54
N GLU A 2 11.17 25.36 7.27
CA GLU A 2 11.09 24.01 6.71
C GLU A 2 12.44 23.36 6.98
N SER A 3 12.46 22.23 7.70
CA SER A 3 13.67 21.44 7.87
C SER A 3 13.93 20.74 6.54
N GLU A 4 14.86 21.26 5.74
CA GLU A 4 15.38 20.57 4.57
C GLU A 4 15.95 19.23 5.02
N LEU A 5 15.29 18.14 4.62
CA LEU A 5 15.84 16.80 4.68
C LEU A 5 17.13 16.77 3.84
N ASN A 6 18.18 16.13 4.32
CA ASN A 6 19.39 15.90 3.53
C ASN A 6 18.99 15.28 2.17
N PRO A 7 19.53 15.76 1.04
CA PRO A 7 19.20 15.22 -0.27
C PRO A 7 19.57 13.74 -0.33
N ILE A 8 18.66 12.93 -0.87
CA ILE A 8 18.89 11.49 -1.05
C ILE A 8 20.03 11.32 -2.07
N THR A 9 21.07 10.58 -1.72
CA THR A 9 22.14 10.22 -2.66
C THR A 9 21.66 9.10 -3.58
N ILE A 10 21.50 9.39 -4.87
CA ILE A 10 20.95 8.47 -5.87
C ILE A 10 22.06 8.03 -6.83
N HIS A 11 22.17 6.73 -7.10
CA HIS A 11 23.07 6.14 -8.08
C HIS A 11 22.29 5.29 -9.08
N LEU A 12 22.35 5.63 -10.37
CA LEU A 12 21.76 4.83 -11.45
C LEU A 12 22.76 3.78 -11.92
N VAL A 13 22.41 2.49 -11.84
CA VAL A 13 23.25 1.37 -12.23
C VAL A 13 22.70 0.75 -13.51
N SER A 14 23.31 1.07 -14.65
CA SER A 14 22.86 0.62 -15.98
C SER A 14 23.83 -0.34 -16.68
N ALA A 15 25.06 -0.48 -16.20
CA ALA A 15 26.09 -1.36 -16.78
C ALA A 15 26.98 -1.95 -15.68
N THR A 16 27.59 -3.11 -15.94
CA THR A 16 28.42 -3.84 -14.94
C THR A 16 29.85 -3.34 -14.81
N ASP A 17 30.32 -2.55 -15.78
CA ASP A 17 31.64 -1.92 -15.81
C ASP A 17 31.63 -0.49 -15.25
N SER A 18 30.47 -0.01 -14.78
CA SER A 18 30.31 1.35 -14.29
C SER A 18 30.83 1.53 -12.85
N PRO A 19 31.27 2.75 -12.47
CA PRO A 19 31.65 3.05 -11.08
C PRO A 19 30.46 2.86 -10.11
N GLU A 20 29.22 3.12 -10.56
CA GLU A 20 28.01 2.90 -9.79
C GLU A 20 27.77 1.42 -9.49
N PHE A 21 28.09 0.52 -10.41
CA PHE A 21 28.01 -0.93 -10.17
C PHE A 21 29.04 -1.40 -9.13
N ASN A 22 30.27 -0.87 -9.19
CA ASN A 22 31.28 -1.12 -8.16
C ASN A 22 30.83 -0.58 -6.80
N HIS A 23 30.19 0.59 -6.78
CA HIS A 23 29.64 1.18 -5.57
C HIS A 23 28.48 0.33 -5.01
N LEU A 24 27.56 -0.14 -5.85
CA LEU A 24 26.49 -1.07 -5.45
C LEU A 24 27.06 -2.34 -4.82
N THR A 25 28.06 -2.95 -5.47
CA THR A 25 28.70 -4.18 -4.98
C THR A 25 29.35 -3.98 -3.62
N ARG A 26 30.07 -2.86 -3.44
CA ARG A 26 30.61 -2.47 -2.13
C ARG A 26 29.51 -2.21 -1.12
N ALA A 27 28.45 -1.52 -1.50
CA ALA A 27 27.36 -1.17 -0.60
C ALA A 27 26.64 -2.42 -0.08
N LEU A 28 26.31 -3.37 -0.95
CA LEU A 28 25.66 -4.63 -0.57
C LEU A 28 26.53 -5.51 0.34
N THR A 29 27.86 -5.46 0.19
CA THR A 29 28.78 -6.26 1.01
C THR A 29 29.06 -5.65 2.39
N HIS A 30 28.79 -4.35 2.57
CA HIS A 30 29.07 -3.62 3.82
C HIS A 30 27.81 -3.11 4.53
N SER A 31 26.62 -3.26 3.92
CA SER A 31 25.35 -2.89 4.54
C SER A 31 24.82 -4.02 5.41
N SER A 32 24.36 -3.67 6.61
CA SER A 32 23.66 -4.61 7.50
C SER A 32 22.13 -4.58 7.32
N VAL A 33 21.61 -3.50 6.71
CA VAL A 33 20.19 -3.29 6.44
C VAL A 33 20.05 -2.73 5.03
N ILE A 34 19.11 -3.27 4.25
CA ILE A 34 18.73 -2.74 2.95
C ILE A 34 17.21 -2.60 2.82
N GLY A 35 16.75 -1.56 2.14
CA GLY A 35 15.36 -1.36 1.72
C GLY A 35 15.17 -1.75 0.27
N LEU A 36 14.11 -2.51 -0.01
CA LEU A 36 13.82 -3.04 -1.34
C LEU A 36 12.47 -2.54 -1.85
N ASP A 37 12.45 -2.09 -3.10
CA ASP A 37 11.25 -1.81 -3.87
C ASP A 37 11.48 -2.16 -5.35
N ALA A 38 10.44 -2.19 -6.18
CA ALA A 38 10.58 -2.43 -7.61
C ALA A 38 9.53 -1.70 -8.44
N GLU A 39 9.89 -1.30 -9.66
CA GLU A 39 8.97 -0.60 -10.58
C GLU A 39 8.88 -1.30 -11.94
N TRP A 40 7.67 -1.32 -12.49
CA TRP A 40 7.36 -1.93 -13.79
C TRP A 40 6.32 -1.11 -14.54
N LYS A 41 6.35 -1.18 -15.87
CA LYS A 41 5.32 -0.55 -16.70
C LYS A 41 3.94 -1.14 -16.36
N PRO A 42 2.93 -0.32 -16.03
CA PRO A 42 1.57 -0.81 -15.80
C PRO A 42 1.01 -1.48 -17.04
N ILE A 43 0.62 -2.74 -16.93
CA ILE A 43 -0.03 -3.49 -18.02
C ILE A 43 -1.54 -3.23 -17.95
N ARG A 44 -2.11 -2.72 -19.05
CA ARG A 44 -3.53 -2.34 -19.15
C ARG A 44 -4.41 -3.40 -19.81
N THR A 45 -3.82 -4.42 -20.44
CA THR A 45 -4.53 -5.52 -21.13
C THR A 45 -4.28 -6.86 -20.46
N GLN A 46 -5.21 -7.83 -20.60
CA GLN A 46 -4.99 -9.19 -20.09
C GLN A 46 -3.87 -9.88 -20.88
N GLN A 47 -2.66 -9.90 -20.34
CA GLN A 47 -1.57 -10.71 -20.85
C GLN A 47 -1.44 -12.00 -20.04
N SER A 48 -1.01 -13.07 -20.71
CA SER A 48 -0.75 -14.37 -20.10
C SER A 48 0.56 -14.42 -19.31
N ALA A 49 1.38 -13.36 -19.35
CA ALA A 49 2.68 -13.24 -18.72
C ALA A 49 2.67 -12.21 -17.57
N PHE A 50 3.61 -12.35 -16.64
CA PHE A 50 3.82 -11.34 -15.60
C PHE A 50 4.44 -10.06 -16.18
N PRO A 51 4.21 -8.89 -15.55
CA PRO A 51 4.94 -7.67 -15.89
C PRO A 51 6.46 -7.85 -15.75
N THR A 52 7.20 -7.28 -16.70
CA THR A 52 8.65 -7.19 -16.63
C THR A 52 9.05 -6.04 -15.71
N VAL A 53 9.85 -6.33 -14.69
CA VAL A 53 10.41 -5.32 -13.80
C VAL A 53 11.44 -4.49 -14.56
N SER A 54 11.27 -3.16 -14.55
CA SER A 54 12.11 -2.22 -15.30
C SER A 54 13.17 -1.57 -14.40
N LEU A 55 12.91 -1.44 -13.11
CA LEU A 55 13.80 -0.82 -12.13
C LEU A 55 13.72 -1.59 -10.81
N LEU A 56 14.86 -1.87 -10.19
CA LEU A 56 14.95 -2.41 -8.83
C LEU A 56 15.64 -1.37 -7.95
N GLN A 57 15.00 -0.95 -6.87
CA GLN A 57 15.56 0.03 -5.94
C GLN A 57 16.14 -0.68 -4.72
N ILE A 58 17.38 -0.33 -4.38
CA ILE A 58 18.05 -0.81 -3.17
C ILE A 58 18.58 0.38 -2.39
N ALA A 59 17.93 0.70 -1.27
CA ALA A 59 18.46 1.64 -0.29
C ALA A 59 19.40 0.89 0.66
N CYS A 60 20.63 1.35 0.82
CA CYS A 60 21.66 0.69 1.62
C CYS A 60 21.97 1.50 2.87
N GLN A 61 22.04 0.87 4.05
CA GLN A 61 22.54 1.54 5.25
C GLN A 61 24.05 1.28 5.43
N LEU A 62 24.86 2.31 5.20
CA LEU A 62 26.31 2.25 5.30
C LEU A 62 26.84 3.07 6.49
N ALA A 63 27.86 2.54 7.17
CA ALA A 63 28.65 3.33 8.10
C ALA A 63 29.54 4.30 7.30
N GLY A 64 29.45 5.59 7.61
CA GLY A 64 30.24 6.64 6.99
C GLY A 64 31.73 6.47 7.28
N ALA A 65 32.56 7.17 6.49
CA ALA A 65 34.02 7.07 6.56
C ALA A 65 34.62 7.48 7.92
N ASP A 66 33.88 8.26 8.71
CA ASP A 66 34.22 8.72 10.06
C ASP A 66 33.68 7.80 11.17
N HIS A 67 32.98 6.70 10.82
CA HIS A 67 32.23 5.82 11.73
C HIS A 67 31.17 6.50 12.62
N SER A 68 30.99 7.83 12.51
CA SER A 68 30.00 8.62 13.25
C SER A 68 28.79 9.01 12.41
N SER A 69 28.90 9.06 11.08
CA SER A 69 27.79 9.33 10.18
C SER A 69 27.22 8.03 9.59
N VAL A 70 25.92 7.99 9.34
CA VAL A 70 25.25 6.88 8.62
C VAL A 70 24.83 7.42 7.27
N GLU A 71 25.42 6.87 6.21
CA GLU A 71 25.02 7.18 4.83
C GLU A 71 23.93 6.21 4.39
N SER A 72 22.98 6.71 3.60
CA SER A 72 21.88 5.90 3.07
C SER A 72 21.72 6.05 1.56
N PRO A 73 22.74 5.70 0.75
CA PRO A 73 22.64 5.80 -0.70
C PRO A 73 21.57 4.86 -1.25
N VAL A 74 20.92 5.29 -2.32
CA VAL A 74 19.92 4.51 -3.04
C VAL A 74 20.44 4.18 -4.43
N PHE A 75 20.45 2.89 -4.74
CA PHE A 75 20.84 2.37 -6.04
C PHE A 75 19.58 2.05 -6.85
N LEU A 76 19.45 2.69 -8.00
CA LEU A 76 18.41 2.43 -8.99
C LEU A 76 19.01 1.51 -10.04
N ILE A 77 18.73 0.21 -9.96
CA ILE A 77 19.27 -0.78 -10.89
C ILE A 77 18.37 -0.84 -12.12
N ASP A 78 18.87 -0.34 -13.25
CA ASP A 78 18.15 -0.32 -14.51
C ASP A 78 18.17 -1.70 -15.17
N LEU A 79 17.17 -2.51 -14.82
CA LEU A 79 16.97 -3.87 -15.34
C LEU A 79 16.62 -3.91 -16.83
N ALA A 80 16.25 -2.78 -17.44
CA ALA A 80 16.02 -2.70 -18.88
C ALA A 80 17.33 -2.53 -19.67
N SER A 81 18.38 -1.98 -19.03
CA SER A 81 19.67 -1.70 -19.66
C SER A 81 20.75 -2.72 -19.29
N ILE A 82 20.80 -3.14 -18.02
CA ILE A 82 21.87 -4.03 -17.54
C ILE A 82 21.63 -5.49 -17.97
N PRO A 83 22.67 -6.23 -18.40
CA PRO A 83 22.52 -7.66 -18.68
C PRO A 83 22.14 -8.44 -17.41
N LEU A 84 20.91 -8.95 -17.36
CA LEU A 84 20.37 -9.62 -16.15
C LEU A 84 21.22 -10.79 -15.63
N PRO A 85 21.77 -11.68 -16.48
CA PRO A 85 22.64 -12.76 -16.00
C PRO A 85 23.87 -12.26 -15.24
N SER A 86 24.39 -11.07 -15.59
CA SER A 86 25.61 -10.53 -15.01
C SER A 86 25.40 -9.95 -13.60
N ILE A 87 24.19 -9.49 -13.27
CA ILE A 87 23.84 -8.96 -11.93
C ILE A 87 23.08 -9.95 -11.05
N TYR A 88 22.54 -11.03 -11.66
CA TYR A 88 21.69 -12.01 -10.99
C TYR A 88 22.30 -12.56 -9.69
N GLN A 89 23.56 -12.99 -9.74
CA GLN A 89 24.22 -13.61 -8.58
C GLN A 89 24.38 -12.60 -7.42
N LEU A 90 24.74 -11.35 -7.72
CA LEU A 90 24.91 -10.29 -6.73
C LEU A 90 23.60 -10.01 -5.97
N ILE A 91 22.49 -9.87 -6.70
CA ILE A 91 21.16 -9.64 -6.09
C ILE A 91 20.72 -10.87 -5.30
N ARG A 92 20.93 -12.07 -5.85
CA ARG A 92 20.57 -13.33 -5.20
C ARG A 92 21.29 -13.47 -3.86
N ASP A 93 22.59 -13.22 -3.83
CA ASP A 93 23.42 -13.32 -2.63
C ASP A 93 22.96 -12.30 -1.57
N ALA A 94 22.63 -11.07 -1.97
CA ALA A 94 22.04 -10.09 -1.06
C ALA A 94 20.70 -10.55 -0.46
N PHE A 95 19.81 -11.11 -1.28
CA PHE A 95 18.48 -11.56 -0.85
C PHE A 95 18.52 -12.71 0.16
N VAL A 96 19.49 -13.60 0.07
CA VAL A 96 19.63 -14.76 0.98
C VAL A 96 20.71 -14.58 2.05
N SER A 97 21.47 -13.48 2.02
CA SER A 97 22.52 -13.22 3.00
C SER A 97 21.94 -13.12 4.42
N PRO A 98 22.40 -13.94 5.38
CA PRO A 98 21.94 -13.88 6.77
C PRO A 98 22.46 -12.65 7.52
N TYR A 99 23.43 -11.94 6.93
CA TYR A 99 24.06 -10.75 7.52
C TYR A 99 23.40 -9.44 7.11
N ILE A 100 22.44 -9.51 6.17
CA ILE A 100 21.73 -8.35 5.65
C ILE A 100 20.24 -8.51 5.97
N LEU A 101 19.69 -7.60 6.75
CA LEU A 101 18.24 -7.49 6.94
C LEU A 101 17.61 -6.79 5.73
N LYS A 102 16.65 -7.44 5.09
CA LYS A 102 15.87 -6.88 3.99
C LYS A 102 14.58 -6.27 4.52
N LEU A 103 14.34 -5.01 4.20
CA LEU A 103 13.08 -4.30 4.46
C LEU A 103 12.29 -4.20 3.18
N GLY A 104 10.97 -4.29 3.29
CA GLY A 104 10.07 -4.08 2.16
C GLY A 104 8.64 -3.82 2.61
N PHE A 105 7.82 -3.29 1.71
CA PHE A 105 6.39 -3.11 1.95
C PHE A 105 5.59 -4.03 1.05
N ARG A 106 5.10 -5.17 1.58
CA ARG A 106 4.37 -6.18 0.81
C ARG A 106 5.14 -6.74 -0.39
N PHE A 107 6.46 -6.82 -0.25
CA PHE A 107 7.45 -7.14 -1.29
C PHE A 107 7.29 -8.51 -1.98
N LYS A 108 6.41 -9.40 -1.48
CA LYS A 108 6.19 -10.71 -2.11
C LYS A 108 5.74 -10.57 -3.57
N GLN A 109 4.91 -9.58 -3.89
CA GLN A 109 4.41 -9.39 -5.25
C GLN A 109 5.54 -8.95 -6.20
N ASP A 110 6.37 -8.04 -5.74
CA ASP A 110 7.56 -7.52 -6.42
C ASP A 110 8.55 -8.65 -6.70
N LEU A 111 8.79 -9.50 -5.69
CA LEU A 111 9.65 -10.68 -5.82
C LEU A 111 9.14 -11.67 -6.89
N VAL A 112 7.83 -11.85 -7.03
CA VAL A 112 7.25 -12.70 -8.09
C VAL A 112 7.57 -12.15 -9.48
N TYR A 113 7.36 -10.85 -9.69
CA TYR A 113 7.62 -10.22 -10.98
C TYR A 113 9.12 -10.17 -11.28
N LEU A 114 9.94 -9.87 -10.27
CA LEU A 114 11.39 -9.86 -10.38
C LEU A 114 11.92 -11.26 -10.71
N SER A 115 11.48 -12.29 -10.00
CA SER A 115 11.85 -13.67 -10.31
C SER A 115 11.43 -14.06 -11.72
N SER A 116 10.22 -13.72 -12.14
CA SER A 116 9.75 -13.99 -13.51
C SER A 116 10.60 -13.28 -14.57
N THR A 117 11.00 -12.03 -14.30
CA THR A 117 11.83 -11.21 -15.19
C THR A 117 13.21 -11.83 -15.39
N PHE A 118 13.85 -12.30 -14.33
CA PHE A 118 15.16 -12.96 -14.43
C PHE A 118 15.05 -14.34 -15.09
N CYS A 119 14.02 -15.13 -14.77
CA CYS A 119 13.79 -16.42 -15.40
C CYS A 119 13.59 -16.31 -16.93
N SER A 120 12.86 -15.29 -17.40
CA SER A 120 12.68 -15.08 -18.84
C SER A 120 13.96 -14.67 -19.58
N HIS A 121 15.01 -14.26 -18.87
CA HIS A 121 16.31 -13.86 -19.41
C HIS A 121 17.42 -14.87 -19.09
N GLY A 122 17.07 -16.15 -18.94
CA GLY A 122 18.04 -17.25 -18.80
C GLY A 122 18.56 -17.50 -17.38
N CYS A 123 18.02 -16.82 -16.36
CA CYS A 123 18.35 -17.10 -14.96
C CYS A 123 17.35 -18.15 -14.39
N GLU A 124 17.56 -19.42 -14.73
CA GLU A 124 16.54 -20.50 -14.57
C GLU A 124 15.96 -20.67 -13.15
N SER A 125 16.70 -20.30 -12.10
CA SER A 125 16.21 -20.42 -10.72
C SER A 125 15.49 -19.17 -10.19
N GLY A 126 15.58 -18.03 -10.88
CA GLY A 126 14.95 -16.77 -10.45
C GLY A 126 15.29 -16.41 -8.99
N PHE A 127 14.33 -15.81 -8.29
CA PHE A 127 14.43 -15.55 -6.86
C PHE A 127 13.30 -16.27 -6.13
N ASP A 128 13.64 -17.28 -5.34
CA ASP A 128 12.68 -18.09 -4.58
C ASP A 128 12.58 -17.70 -3.11
N ARG A 129 13.58 -16.98 -2.60
CA ARG A 129 13.73 -16.69 -1.17
C ARG A 129 14.32 -15.31 -0.89
N VAL A 130 13.77 -14.64 0.14
CA VAL A 130 14.36 -13.45 0.75
C VAL A 130 14.33 -13.63 2.27
N GLU A 131 15.50 -13.73 2.89
CA GLU A 131 15.64 -13.90 4.34
C GLU A 131 17.01 -13.42 4.86
N PRO A 132 17.10 -12.80 6.06
CA PRO A 132 15.98 -12.36 6.90
C PRO A 132 15.26 -11.15 6.29
N PHE A 133 13.93 -11.14 6.38
CA PHE A 133 13.06 -10.09 5.85
C PHE A 133 12.20 -9.47 6.95
N LEU A 134 11.86 -8.19 6.83
CA LEU A 134 10.94 -7.52 7.75
C LEU A 134 9.99 -6.59 6.98
N ASP A 135 8.70 -6.90 7.05
CA ASP A 135 7.66 -6.10 6.39
C ASP A 135 7.36 -4.81 7.18
N ILE A 136 7.33 -3.67 6.49
CA ILE A 136 7.00 -2.37 7.11
C ILE A 136 5.62 -2.38 7.80
N THR A 137 4.66 -3.16 7.30
CA THR A 137 3.35 -3.35 7.97
C THR A 137 3.52 -3.97 9.35
N SER A 138 4.40 -4.96 9.48
CA SER A 138 4.73 -5.61 10.75
C SER A 138 5.43 -4.64 11.69
N ILE A 139 6.38 -3.84 11.19
CA ILE A 139 7.03 -2.78 11.97
C ILE A 139 5.98 -1.79 12.50
N TYR A 140 5.15 -1.26 11.60
CA TYR A 140 4.13 -0.28 11.93
C TYR A 140 3.17 -0.78 13.00
N ASN A 141 2.71 -2.03 12.90
CA ASN A 141 1.83 -2.64 13.91
C ASN A 141 2.51 -2.74 15.28
N ASN A 142 3.83 -2.96 15.34
CA ASN A 142 4.60 -2.99 16.58
C ASN A 142 4.93 -1.59 17.13
N LEU A 143 4.95 -0.57 16.26
CA LEU A 143 5.07 0.82 16.68
C LEU A 143 3.82 1.34 17.40
N GLN A 144 2.63 0.80 17.09
CA GLN A 144 1.37 1.24 17.71
C GLN A 144 1.31 0.93 19.22
N PRO A 145 0.71 1.82 20.05
CA PRO A 145 0.55 1.58 21.48
C PRO A 145 -0.38 0.38 21.72
N ARG A 146 0.07 -0.55 22.59
CA ARG A 146 -0.74 -1.70 23.02
C ARG A 146 -1.84 -1.22 23.96
N GLN A 147 -3.07 -1.12 23.46
CA GLN A 147 -4.27 -0.86 24.27
C GLN A 147 -4.91 -2.20 24.66
N PRO A 148 -4.94 -2.59 25.95
CA PRO A 148 -5.59 -3.81 26.38
C PRO A 148 -7.10 -3.74 26.06
N GLY A 149 -7.63 -4.77 25.39
CA GLY A 149 -9.07 -4.92 25.11
C GLY A 149 -9.56 -4.38 23.76
N ARG A 150 -8.75 -3.65 22.98
CA ARG A 150 -9.14 -3.21 21.62
C ARG A 150 -8.56 -4.19 20.59
N ARG A 151 -9.40 -4.95 19.88
CA ARG A 151 -8.97 -5.64 18.65
C ARG A 151 -8.47 -4.55 17.69
N LEU A 152 -7.17 -4.50 17.39
CA LEU A 152 -6.65 -3.62 16.34
C LEU A 152 -7.45 -3.95 15.08
N SER A 153 -8.13 -2.94 14.51
CA SER A 153 -8.69 -3.11 13.18
C SER A 153 -7.52 -3.46 12.27
N LYS A 154 -7.58 -4.61 11.58
CA LYS A 154 -6.62 -4.99 10.53
C LYS A 154 -6.80 -4.12 9.28
N GLN A 155 -6.97 -2.82 9.47
CA GLN A 155 -7.05 -1.88 8.37
C GLN A 155 -5.64 -1.71 7.83
N ILE A 156 -5.37 -2.29 6.67
CA ILE A 156 -4.04 -2.26 6.11
C ILE A 156 -3.80 -0.86 5.53
N LYS A 157 -2.81 -0.15 6.08
CA LYS A 157 -2.44 1.19 5.65
C LYS A 157 -1.50 1.13 4.44
N SER A 158 -1.52 2.18 3.61
CA SER A 158 -0.56 2.33 2.52
C SER A 158 0.79 2.83 3.04
N LEU A 159 1.88 2.58 2.28
CA LEU A 159 3.21 3.07 2.64
C LEU A 159 3.21 4.58 2.89
N ALA A 160 2.64 5.38 1.97
CA ALA A 160 2.50 6.83 2.15
C ALA A 160 1.79 7.23 3.46
N THR A 161 0.77 6.47 3.89
CA THR A 161 0.09 6.72 5.17
C THR A 161 0.99 6.39 6.36
N ILE A 162 1.75 5.29 6.27
CA ILE A 162 2.71 4.90 7.31
C ILE A 162 3.83 5.94 7.40
N CYS A 163 4.38 6.39 6.28
CA CYS A 163 5.39 7.46 6.24
C CYS A 163 4.86 8.75 6.88
N GLN A 164 3.64 9.15 6.55
CA GLN A 164 3.05 10.35 7.13
C GLN A 164 2.86 10.23 8.66
N GLU A 165 2.48 9.06 9.16
CA GLU A 165 2.22 8.84 10.59
C GLU A 165 3.49 8.58 11.41
N VAL A 166 4.50 7.94 10.82
CA VAL A 166 5.75 7.55 11.51
C VAL A 166 6.83 8.61 11.35
N LEU A 167 6.99 9.16 10.14
CA LEU A 167 8.05 10.10 9.78
C LEU A 167 7.56 11.55 9.66
N GLY A 168 6.24 11.77 9.52
CA GLY A 168 5.69 13.09 9.20
C GLY A 168 5.88 13.51 7.73
N ILE A 169 6.40 12.63 6.88
CA ILE A 169 6.70 12.89 5.47
C ILE A 169 5.55 12.39 4.60
N SER A 170 5.11 13.21 3.65
CA SER A 170 4.14 12.81 2.62
C SER A 170 4.86 12.27 1.40
N LEU A 171 4.70 10.98 1.10
CA LEU A 171 5.15 10.41 -0.17
C LEU A 171 4.16 10.75 -1.29
N SER A 172 4.68 11.24 -2.42
CA SER A 172 3.89 11.42 -3.64
C SER A 172 3.41 10.06 -4.16
N LYS A 173 2.27 10.03 -4.87
CA LYS A 173 1.76 8.85 -5.57
C LYS A 173 1.64 9.08 -7.08
N GLU A 174 2.16 10.21 -7.56
CA GLU A 174 1.90 10.69 -8.91
C GLU A 174 2.59 9.82 -9.98
N LEU A 175 3.76 9.27 -9.65
CA LEU A 175 4.58 8.49 -10.60
C LEU A 175 4.43 6.97 -10.44
N GLN A 176 3.58 6.51 -9.51
CA GLN A 176 3.29 5.09 -9.28
C GLN A 176 2.82 4.35 -10.54
N CYS A 177 2.12 5.05 -11.43
CA CYS A 177 1.60 4.50 -12.69
C CYS A 177 2.32 5.08 -13.93
N SER A 178 3.55 5.58 -13.77
CA SER A 178 4.35 6.10 -14.88
C SER A 178 4.80 5.00 -15.83
N ASP A 179 5.24 5.37 -17.05
CA ASP A 179 5.82 4.41 -17.97
C ASP A 179 7.29 4.14 -17.61
N TRP A 180 7.51 3.21 -16.68
CA TRP A 180 8.85 2.81 -16.20
C TRP A 180 9.71 2.11 -17.25
N SER A 181 9.17 1.81 -18.44
CA SER A 181 9.96 1.29 -19.57
C SER A 181 10.64 2.39 -20.40
N GLN A 182 10.25 3.67 -20.23
CA GLN A 182 10.85 4.79 -20.96
C GLN A 182 12.31 4.99 -20.57
N ARG A 183 13.16 5.27 -21.55
CA ARG A 183 14.57 5.63 -21.34
C ARG A 183 14.93 6.89 -22.14
N PRO A 184 15.70 7.83 -21.57
CA PRO A 184 16.20 7.83 -20.18
C PRO A 184 15.06 8.02 -19.15
N LEU A 185 15.28 7.57 -17.91
CA LEU A 185 14.37 7.88 -16.79
C LEU A 185 14.41 9.39 -16.52
N THR A 186 13.27 9.99 -16.17
CA THR A 186 13.26 11.40 -15.75
C THR A 186 13.79 11.55 -14.33
N GLU A 187 14.28 12.75 -13.99
CA GLU A 187 14.75 13.06 -12.64
C GLU A 187 13.65 12.83 -11.59
N GLU A 188 12.40 13.18 -11.90
CA GLU A 188 11.27 12.95 -11.00
C GLU A 188 10.98 11.45 -10.79
N GLN A 189 11.12 10.63 -11.83
CA GLN A 189 11.00 9.16 -11.70
C GLN A 189 12.10 8.60 -10.81
N MET A 190 13.34 9.08 -10.97
CA MET A 190 14.48 8.66 -10.15
C MET A 190 14.27 9.05 -8.69
N GLN A 191 13.84 10.28 -8.42
CA GLN A 191 13.57 10.75 -7.06
C GLN A 191 12.41 10.01 -6.40
N TYR A 192 11.33 9.76 -7.14
CA TYR A 192 10.19 8.98 -6.66
C TYR A 192 10.62 7.56 -6.25
N ALA A 193 11.29 6.85 -7.17
CA ALA A 193 11.76 5.49 -6.94
C ALA A 193 12.73 5.43 -5.75
N ALA A 194 13.65 6.41 -5.66
CA ALA A 194 14.58 6.47 -4.55
C ALA A 194 13.90 6.71 -3.20
N ALA A 195 12.88 7.58 -3.16
CA ALA A 195 12.14 7.89 -1.94
C ALA A 195 11.37 6.66 -1.39
N ASP A 196 10.76 5.86 -2.27
CA ASP A 196 9.99 4.67 -1.86
C ASP A 196 10.87 3.60 -1.19
N ALA A 197 12.10 3.38 -1.66
CA ALA A 197 13.06 2.51 -0.98
C ALA A 197 13.71 3.15 0.26
N HIS A 198 14.09 4.43 0.19
CA HIS A 198 14.77 5.13 1.29
C HIS A 198 13.89 5.28 2.53
N CYS A 199 12.59 5.52 2.35
CA CYS A 199 11.67 5.67 3.48
C CYS A 199 11.59 4.40 4.36
N LEU A 200 11.87 3.22 3.80
CA LEU A 200 11.90 1.95 4.53
C LEU A 200 12.99 1.95 5.60
N ILE A 201 14.18 2.45 5.25
CA ILE A 201 15.32 2.61 6.17
C ILE A 201 14.94 3.58 7.29
N LEU A 202 14.36 4.73 6.96
CA LEU A 202 13.94 5.74 7.95
C LEU A 202 12.89 5.19 8.93
N ILE A 203 11.88 4.47 8.44
CA ILE A 203 10.87 3.82 9.29
C ILE A 203 11.52 2.79 10.22
N PHE A 204 12.46 2.01 9.70
CA PHE A 204 13.18 1.02 10.49
C PHE A 204 14.02 1.66 11.59
N GLU A 205 14.68 2.78 11.34
CA GLU A 205 15.44 3.49 12.37
C GLU A 205 14.55 3.98 13.53
N VAL A 206 13.35 4.49 13.23
CA VAL A 206 12.36 4.85 14.26
C VAL A 206 11.97 3.62 15.08
N PHE A 207 11.78 2.48 14.43
CA PHE A 207 11.46 1.22 15.09
C PHE A 207 12.61 0.69 15.94
N LYS A 208 13.84 0.67 15.40
CA LYS A 208 15.05 0.25 16.10
C LYS A 208 15.23 1.08 17.38
N ALA A 209 15.09 2.41 17.29
CA ALA A 209 15.19 3.30 18.44
C ALA A 209 14.13 3.00 19.52
N LYS A 210 12.88 2.68 19.12
CA LYS A 210 11.82 2.25 20.06
C LYS A 210 12.20 0.95 20.78
N VAL A 211 12.68 -0.05 20.03
CA VAL A 211 13.07 -1.36 20.59
C VAL A 211 14.24 -1.23 21.57
N VAL A 212 15.23 -0.38 21.28
CA VAL A 212 16.34 -0.10 22.20
C VAL A 212 15.84 0.53 23.50
N LYS A 213 14.95 1.52 23.43
CA LYS A 213 14.36 2.16 24.62
C LYS A 213 13.56 1.19 25.50
N GLU A 214 12.73 0.34 24.87
CA GLU A 214 11.99 -0.70 25.60
C GLU A 214 12.93 -1.73 26.23
N GLY A 215 14.00 -2.13 25.53
CA GLY A 215 15.02 -3.05 26.03
C GLY A 215 15.75 -2.52 27.26
N ASN A 216 16.14 -1.24 27.24
CA ASN A 216 16.83 -0.60 28.37
C ASN A 216 15.90 -0.40 29.58
N SER A 217 14.63 -0.10 29.35
CA SER A 217 13.63 0.02 30.43
C SER A 217 13.42 -1.32 31.15
N VAL A 218 13.44 -2.45 30.43
CA VAL A 218 13.33 -3.79 31.03
C VAL A 218 14.61 -4.19 31.75
N GLN A 219 15.79 -3.86 31.20
CA GLN A 219 17.08 -4.14 31.86
C GLN A 219 17.28 -3.36 33.16
N SER A 220 16.82 -2.11 33.22
CA SER A 220 16.81 -1.30 34.44
C SER A 220 15.89 -1.89 35.52
N ILE A 221 14.77 -2.51 35.14
CA ILE A 221 13.88 -3.22 36.07
C ILE A 221 14.53 -4.51 36.59
N THR A 222 15.23 -5.28 35.75
CA THR A 222 15.94 -6.50 36.21
C THR A 222 17.16 -6.20 37.08
N CYS A 223 17.83 -5.05 36.94
CA CYS A 223 18.94 -4.68 37.82
C CYS A 223 18.46 -4.26 39.23
N LEU A 224 17.22 -3.77 39.35
CA LEU A 224 16.58 -3.46 40.63
C LEU A 224 15.93 -4.69 41.30
N GLN A 225 15.95 -5.85 40.64
CA GLN A 225 15.30 -7.07 41.12
C GLN A 225 16.27 -8.08 41.76
N MET A 226 17.50 -7.66 42.08
CA MET A 226 18.48 -8.43 42.86
C MET A 226 18.92 -7.75 44.17
N GLY A 227 18.08 -6.89 44.76
CA GLY A 227 18.38 -6.33 46.07
C GLY A 227 17.17 -5.71 46.76
N LEU A 228 16.79 -6.33 47.87
CA LEU A 228 15.88 -5.86 48.94
C LEU A 228 14.39 -6.23 48.80
N ASP A 229 14.08 -7.37 49.41
CA ASP A 229 12.86 -7.58 50.20
C ASP A 229 12.49 -6.32 50.99
N LEU A 230 11.21 -5.90 50.93
CA LEU A 230 10.41 -5.42 52.05
C LEU A 230 9.00 -4.98 51.58
N GLY A 231 7.98 -5.74 52.02
CA GLY A 231 6.69 -5.22 52.49
C GLY A 231 5.75 -4.46 51.53
N LEU A 232 4.79 -5.19 50.97
CA LEU A 232 3.67 -4.71 50.14
C LEU A 232 2.57 -3.95 50.94
N LYS A 233 2.94 -3.07 51.89
CA LYS A 233 1.95 -2.38 52.75
C LYS A 233 2.22 -0.90 53.06
N GLN A 234 3.00 -0.19 52.24
CA GLN A 234 3.30 1.23 52.50
C GLN A 234 3.45 2.10 51.24
N ILE A 235 2.56 1.93 50.25
CA ILE A 235 2.32 2.95 49.20
C ILE A 235 0.81 3.05 48.94
N LEU A 236 0.05 3.17 50.01
CA LEU A 236 -1.31 3.68 50.01
C LEU A 236 -1.33 4.78 51.07
N ASP A 237 -0.95 5.99 50.64
CA ASP A 237 -1.49 7.26 51.13
C ASP A 237 -0.64 8.42 50.61
N THR A 238 -1.06 8.97 49.47
CA THR A 238 -1.11 10.43 49.23
C THR A 238 -1.86 10.66 47.93
N HIS A 239 -3.07 11.18 48.07
CA HIS A 239 -3.98 11.48 46.96
C HIS A 239 -3.63 12.84 46.32
N GLN A 240 -3.69 12.83 44.98
CA GLN A 240 -3.98 13.93 44.05
C GLN A 240 -2.95 15.05 43.84
N ASN A 241 -2.36 15.10 42.64
CA ASN A 241 -2.84 16.07 41.65
C ASN A 241 -2.30 15.86 40.21
N SER A 242 -3.23 16.02 39.28
CA SER A 242 -3.08 16.37 37.86
C SER A 242 -2.66 15.30 36.83
N ASN A 243 -3.69 14.85 36.12
CA ASN A 243 -3.65 14.45 34.71
C ASN A 243 -2.68 15.29 33.88
N LYS A 244 -1.64 14.66 33.32
CA LYS A 244 -1.03 15.08 32.04
C LYS A 244 -0.76 13.85 31.18
N MET A 245 -1.83 13.42 30.52
CA MET A 245 -1.75 12.61 29.31
C MET A 245 -1.24 13.54 28.20
N CYS A 246 0.08 13.66 28.06
CA CYS A 246 0.68 14.43 26.98
C CYS A 246 0.84 13.53 25.75
N SER A 247 0.00 13.81 24.74
CA SER A 247 0.29 13.50 23.35
C SER A 247 1.63 14.15 22.99
N ILE A 248 2.68 13.35 22.88
CA ILE A 248 3.99 13.82 22.45
C ILE A 248 3.88 14.10 20.94
N LYS A 249 3.84 15.39 20.59
CA LYS A 249 3.89 15.87 19.21
C LYS A 249 5.30 15.61 18.65
N PHE A 250 5.34 15.10 17.41
CA PHE A 250 6.50 14.61 16.64
C PHE A 250 7.60 15.63 16.28
N GLY A 251 7.75 16.73 17.04
CA GLY A 251 8.92 17.62 16.91
C GLY A 251 10.20 17.08 17.54
N GLU A 252 10.11 15.97 18.29
CA GLU A 252 11.23 15.37 19.02
C GLU A 252 11.97 14.26 18.26
N ALA A 253 11.42 13.72 17.17
CA ALA A 253 12.07 12.66 16.40
C ALA A 253 13.36 13.14 15.72
N SER A 254 13.35 14.33 15.13
CA SER A 254 14.55 14.98 14.56
C SER A 254 15.61 15.28 15.63
N LYS A 255 15.17 15.70 16.83
CA LYS A 255 16.06 15.92 17.99
C LYS A 255 16.59 14.62 18.59
N MET A 256 15.82 13.54 18.57
CA MET A 256 16.26 12.21 19.01
C MET A 256 17.28 11.62 18.05
N VAL A 257 17.10 11.79 16.73
CA VAL A 257 18.08 11.35 15.73
C VAL A 257 19.41 12.09 15.94
N GLN A 258 19.38 13.42 16.18
CA GLN A 258 20.59 14.20 16.50
C GLN A 258 21.19 13.87 17.87
N ALA A 259 20.37 13.56 18.88
CA ALA A 259 20.84 13.22 20.23
C ALA A 259 21.48 11.83 20.30
N ILE A 260 20.96 10.84 19.53
CA ILE A 260 21.54 9.50 19.46
C ILE A 260 22.96 9.54 18.89
N THR A 261 23.23 10.43 17.91
CA THR A 261 24.59 10.64 17.37
C THR A 261 25.55 11.22 18.42
N SER A 262 25.04 11.96 19.41
CA SER A 262 25.85 12.59 20.46
C SER A 262 26.07 11.71 21.69
N ASP A 263 25.10 10.86 22.05
CA ASP A 263 25.15 10.05 23.29
C ASP A 263 25.96 8.75 23.16
N LEU A 264 26.25 8.28 21.95
CA LEU A 264 27.09 7.09 21.74
C LEU A 264 28.59 7.33 22.02
N CYS A 265 28.99 8.59 22.28
CA CYS A 265 30.40 9.01 22.38
C CYS A 265 30.94 9.21 23.81
N LYS A 266 30.27 8.73 24.86
CA LYS A 266 30.78 8.89 26.23
C LYS A 266 30.72 7.60 27.03
N THR A 267 31.86 6.89 27.10
CA THR A 267 32.41 6.00 28.16
C THR A 267 33.27 4.91 27.48
N VAL A 268 34.52 4.52 27.81
CA VAL A 268 35.62 4.81 28.76
C VAL A 268 36.90 4.26 28.06
N PRO A 269 38.12 4.81 28.27
CA PRO A 269 39.32 4.49 27.49
C PRO A 269 39.92 3.13 27.86
N ILE A 270 40.39 2.38 26.86
CA ILE A 270 41.28 1.22 27.05
C ILE A 270 42.49 1.38 26.13
N SER A 271 43.66 1.19 26.74
CA SER A 271 45.01 1.54 26.33
C SER A 271 45.47 1.03 24.96
N GLU A 272 46.22 1.89 24.28
CA GLU A 272 47.16 1.54 23.21
C GLU A 272 48.12 0.45 23.70
N GLU A 273 48.09 -0.72 23.05
CA GLU A 273 49.18 -1.70 22.88
C GLU A 273 48.59 -3.11 22.71
N VAL A 274 48.00 -3.40 21.54
CA VAL A 274 48.17 -4.65 20.75
C VAL A 274 47.58 -4.35 19.36
N VAL A 275 48.22 -3.46 18.60
CA VAL A 275 47.93 -3.23 17.18
C VAL A 275 48.96 -4.00 16.36
N THR A 276 48.76 -5.30 16.18
CA THR A 276 49.19 -6.06 15.00
C THR A 276 48.70 -7.50 15.10
N ALA A 277 48.16 -8.04 14.00
CA ALA A 277 47.82 -9.47 13.78
C ALA A 277 46.37 -9.97 13.97
N LEU A 278 45.34 -9.12 13.83
CA LEU A 278 43.95 -9.55 13.59
C LEU A 278 43.26 -8.71 12.49
N SER A 279 43.95 -8.48 11.37
CA SER A 279 43.43 -7.80 10.18
C SER A 279 43.02 -8.84 9.13
N SER A 280 41.71 -9.01 8.93
CA SER A 280 41.03 -9.33 7.64
C SER A 280 39.66 -10.04 7.74
N TYR A 281 39.10 -10.36 8.91
CA TYR A 281 37.83 -11.11 9.01
C TYR A 281 36.78 -10.58 10.03
N GLN A 282 36.88 -9.33 10.50
CA GLN A 282 36.04 -8.84 11.62
C GLN A 282 35.19 -7.58 11.37
N ALA A 283 34.93 -7.19 10.13
CA ALA A 283 34.00 -6.11 9.82
C ALA A 283 32.79 -6.66 9.05
N ASN A 284 31.85 -7.32 9.73
CA ASN A 284 30.49 -7.65 9.26
C ASN A 284 29.69 -8.46 10.30
N ARG A 285 29.74 -8.05 11.57
CA ARG A 285 28.77 -8.56 12.55
C ARG A 285 27.57 -7.63 12.56
N MET A 286 26.39 -8.16 12.25
CA MET A 286 25.14 -7.49 12.63
C MET A 286 25.23 -7.08 14.09
N ASP A 287 24.91 -5.83 14.38
CA ASP A 287 24.82 -5.32 15.75
C ASP A 287 23.93 -6.23 16.61
N ASP A 288 24.21 -6.35 17.91
CA ASP A 288 23.45 -7.20 18.84
C ASP A 288 21.96 -6.82 18.84
N VAL A 289 21.68 -5.51 18.77
CA VAL A 289 20.32 -4.98 18.65
C VAL A 289 19.63 -5.49 17.39
N LEU A 290 20.32 -5.44 16.25
CA LEU A 290 19.79 -5.90 14.96
C LEU A 290 19.53 -7.40 15.00
N SER A 291 20.45 -8.18 15.57
CA SER A 291 20.32 -9.63 15.76
C SER A 291 19.09 -9.98 16.63
N ARG A 292 18.84 -9.22 17.70
CA ARG A 292 17.65 -9.38 18.55
C ARG A 292 16.36 -9.02 17.81
N ILE A 293 16.38 -7.97 16.98
CA ILE A 293 15.23 -7.59 16.15
C ILE A 293 14.91 -8.70 15.15
N VAL A 294 15.91 -9.18 14.41
CA VAL A 294 15.75 -10.28 13.43
C VAL A 294 15.20 -11.53 14.12
N ARG A 295 15.73 -11.91 15.29
CA ARG A 295 15.24 -13.09 16.02
C ARG A 295 13.78 -12.97 16.47
N LYS A 296 13.33 -11.76 16.82
CA LYS A 296 12.00 -11.54 17.40
C LYS A 296 10.93 -11.20 16.35
N TYR A 297 11.31 -10.48 15.31
CA TYR A 297 10.39 -9.91 14.32
C TYR A 297 10.67 -10.34 12.89
N GLY A 298 11.85 -10.92 12.62
CA GLY A 298 12.25 -11.35 11.29
C GLY A 298 11.32 -12.44 10.75
N ASP A 299 11.08 -12.34 9.46
CA ASP A 299 10.29 -13.25 8.64
C ASP A 299 11.12 -13.68 7.42
N LYS A 300 10.53 -14.49 6.55
CA LYS A 300 11.09 -14.86 5.26
C LYS A 300 10.02 -14.83 4.18
N ILE A 301 10.40 -14.39 2.99
CA ILE A 301 9.56 -14.54 1.80
C ILE A 301 9.98 -15.81 1.09
N LEU A 302 9.01 -16.68 0.79
CA LEU A 302 9.19 -17.87 -0.04
C LEU A 302 8.20 -17.83 -1.20
N LEU A 303 8.71 -18.01 -2.42
CA LEU A 303 7.89 -18.23 -3.60
C LEU A 303 7.65 -19.72 -3.81
N SER A 304 6.38 -20.09 -3.94
CA SER A 304 5.98 -21.46 -4.28
C SER A 304 5.83 -21.64 -5.79
N GLU A 305 5.75 -22.89 -6.24
CA GLU A 305 5.41 -23.22 -7.64
C GLU A 305 4.08 -22.61 -8.10
N SER A 306 3.16 -22.32 -7.17
CA SER A 306 1.90 -21.66 -7.49
C SER A 306 2.05 -20.16 -7.76
N ASP A 307 3.06 -19.52 -7.17
CA ASP A 307 3.37 -18.10 -7.36
C ASP A 307 4.06 -17.86 -8.72
N ARG A 308 4.69 -18.88 -9.30
CA ARG A 308 5.40 -18.85 -10.60
C ARG A 308 4.49 -18.85 -11.81
N LYS A 309 3.18 -18.98 -11.63
CA LYS A 309 2.20 -19.00 -12.71
C LYS A 309 1.30 -17.77 -12.64
N PRO A 310 1.18 -17.00 -13.73
CA PRO A 310 0.19 -15.93 -13.82
C PRO A 310 -1.19 -16.48 -13.52
N LYS A 311 -1.91 -15.85 -12.59
CA LYS A 311 -3.29 -16.21 -12.29
C LYS A 311 -4.15 -15.77 -13.48
N ILE A 312 -4.22 -16.62 -14.50
CA ILE A 312 -5.27 -16.55 -15.51
C ILE A 312 -6.58 -16.65 -14.72
N SER A 313 -7.45 -15.65 -14.83
CA SER A 313 -8.83 -15.76 -14.38
C SER A 313 -9.47 -16.88 -15.21
N ARG A 314 -9.30 -18.13 -14.76
CA ARG A 314 -9.99 -19.26 -15.35
C ARG A 314 -11.47 -19.02 -15.06
N LYS A 315 -12.19 -18.48 -16.05
CA LYS A 315 -13.61 -18.76 -16.23
C LYS A 315 -13.76 -20.26 -16.00
N LYS A 316 -14.40 -20.65 -14.90
CA LYS A 316 -14.72 -22.05 -14.63
C LYS A 316 -15.72 -22.47 -15.70
N ALA A 317 -15.22 -23.01 -16.81
CA ALA A 317 -16.02 -23.76 -17.75
C ALA A 317 -16.58 -24.96 -16.97
N LYS A 318 -17.89 -24.91 -16.72
CA LYS A 318 -18.65 -25.92 -16.00
C LYS A 318 -18.66 -27.19 -16.87
N LYS A 319 -17.76 -28.15 -16.59
CA LYS A 319 -17.85 -29.50 -17.16
C LYS A 319 -19.14 -30.15 -16.62
N SER A 320 -20.08 -30.44 -17.52
CA SER A 320 -21.19 -31.33 -17.24
C SER A 320 -20.63 -32.72 -16.93
N SER A 321 -20.99 -33.26 -15.77
CA SER A 321 -20.79 -34.69 -15.47
C SER A 321 -22.02 -35.20 -14.75
N GLY A 322 -22.36 -36.45 -15.09
CA GLY A 322 -23.67 -37.07 -15.00
C GLY A 322 -24.32 -37.10 -13.62
N ARG A 323 -25.65 -37.10 -13.67
CA ARG A 323 -26.60 -37.42 -12.60
C ARG A 323 -26.23 -38.74 -11.91
N ILE A 324 -26.15 -38.72 -10.58
CA ILE A 324 -26.62 -39.81 -9.71
C ILE A 324 -27.32 -39.18 -8.50
N ALA A 325 -28.55 -39.63 -8.24
CA ALA A 325 -29.42 -39.17 -7.18
C ALA A 325 -29.07 -39.80 -5.82
N ASN A 326 -29.07 -39.02 -4.72
CA ASN A 326 -29.93 -39.28 -3.57
C ASN A 326 -29.82 -38.26 -2.41
N LYS A 327 -31.01 -37.94 -1.86
CA LYS A 327 -31.40 -37.56 -0.48
C LYS A 327 -31.05 -36.16 0.10
N HIS A 328 -32.07 -35.30 0.00
CA HIS A 328 -32.55 -34.25 0.92
C HIS A 328 -31.66 -33.73 2.06
N ARG A 329 -31.29 -32.45 1.94
CA ARG A 329 -31.26 -31.42 3.00
C ARG A 329 -31.86 -30.13 2.42
N PRO A 330 -32.39 -29.19 3.24
CA PRO A 330 -33.11 -28.02 2.72
C PRO A 330 -32.17 -27.21 1.85
N THR A 331 -32.51 -27.09 0.58
CA THR A 331 -31.83 -26.28 -0.42
C THR A 331 -31.83 -24.84 0.05
N GLU A 332 -30.63 -24.27 0.21
CA GLU A 332 -30.39 -22.84 0.00
C GLU A 332 -31.08 -22.48 -1.31
N SER A 333 -32.18 -21.72 -1.22
CA SER A 333 -32.81 -21.12 -2.40
C SER A 333 -31.74 -20.29 -3.11
N ASP A 334 -31.57 -20.52 -4.40
CA ASP A 334 -30.94 -19.55 -5.29
C ASP A 334 -31.68 -18.21 -5.10
N GLU A 335 -31.14 -17.34 -4.26
CA GLU A 335 -31.59 -15.96 -4.03
C GLU A 335 -31.25 -15.15 -5.29
N GLU A 336 -32.01 -15.41 -6.35
CA GLU A 336 -32.08 -14.60 -7.55
C GLU A 336 -33.03 -13.42 -7.26
N TRP A 337 -32.70 -12.23 -7.75
CA TRP A 337 -33.50 -11.02 -7.51
C TRP A 337 -34.96 -11.24 -7.96
N GLN A 338 -35.92 -11.01 -7.06
CA GLN A 338 -37.34 -11.23 -7.35
C GLN A 338 -38.11 -9.92 -7.38
N GLY A 339 -38.82 -9.68 -8.49
CA GLY A 339 -39.73 -8.56 -8.68
C GLY A 339 -39.09 -7.29 -9.27
N PRO A 340 -39.90 -6.28 -9.63
CA PRO A 340 -39.41 -5.07 -10.26
C PRO A 340 -38.68 -4.17 -9.25
N PRO A 341 -37.54 -3.56 -9.61
CA PRO A 341 -36.88 -2.57 -8.77
C PRO A 341 -37.71 -1.27 -8.65
N PRO A 342 -37.42 -0.40 -7.66
CA PRO A 342 -38.19 0.83 -7.42
C PRO A 342 -38.25 1.83 -8.57
N TRP A 343 -37.27 1.77 -9.47
CA TRP A 343 -37.19 2.65 -10.63
C TRP A 343 -37.86 2.05 -11.87
N ASP A 344 -38.41 0.84 -11.80
CA ASP A 344 -39.10 0.22 -12.93
C ASP A 344 -40.33 1.03 -13.33
N VAL A 345 -40.39 1.43 -14.60
CA VAL A 345 -41.48 2.25 -15.16
C VAL A 345 -42.83 1.55 -15.06
N THR A 346 -42.87 0.22 -15.20
CA THR A 346 -44.10 -0.58 -15.05
C THR A 346 -44.65 -0.55 -13.63
N SER A 347 -43.79 -0.25 -12.65
CA SER A 347 -44.13 -0.08 -11.25
C SER A 347 -44.27 1.39 -10.82
N GLY A 348 -44.33 2.32 -11.76
CA GLY A 348 -44.45 3.77 -11.51
C GLY A 348 -43.14 4.46 -11.12
N GLY A 349 -41.99 3.84 -11.41
CA GLY A 349 -40.66 4.40 -11.24
C GLY A 349 -40.25 5.37 -12.36
N ASP A 350 -39.08 6.00 -12.20
CA ASP A 350 -38.55 7.02 -13.13
C ASP A 350 -37.61 6.46 -14.21
N GLY A 351 -37.51 5.13 -14.33
CA GLY A 351 -36.64 4.45 -15.28
C GLY A 351 -35.14 4.56 -14.99
N SER A 352 -34.74 5.20 -13.88
CA SER A 352 -33.34 5.50 -13.58
C SER A 352 -32.82 4.62 -12.45
N PRO A 353 -31.88 3.68 -12.73
CA PRO A 353 -31.32 2.81 -11.70
C PRO A 353 -30.60 3.57 -10.58
N LYS A 354 -31.00 3.31 -9.33
CA LYS A 354 -30.43 3.97 -8.14
C LYS A 354 -30.08 2.97 -7.05
N PHE A 355 -28.83 2.95 -6.65
CA PHE A 355 -28.32 2.00 -5.65
C PHE A 355 -27.85 2.70 -4.38
N LEU A 356 -28.00 2.04 -3.24
CA LEU A 356 -27.34 2.39 -1.98
C LEU A 356 -26.36 1.27 -1.66
N CYS A 357 -25.06 1.55 -1.66
CA CYS A 357 -24.03 0.56 -1.36
C CYS A 357 -23.62 0.67 0.11
N ASP A 358 -23.66 -0.43 0.85
CA ASP A 358 -23.18 -0.44 2.23
C ASP A 358 -21.65 -0.25 2.34
N VAL A 359 -21.13 -0.22 3.57
CA VAL A 359 -19.69 -0.06 3.84
C VAL A 359 -18.84 -1.19 3.25
N MET A 360 -19.38 -2.40 3.10
CA MET A 360 -18.65 -3.55 2.54
C MET A 360 -18.56 -3.53 1.01
N VAL A 361 -19.50 -2.86 0.34
CA VAL A 361 -19.49 -2.67 -1.12
C VAL A 361 -19.33 -1.21 -1.53
N GLU A 362 -18.76 -0.36 -0.67
CA GLU A 362 -18.48 1.05 -1.01
C GLU A 362 -17.60 1.19 -2.27
N GLY A 363 -16.71 0.21 -2.51
CA GLY A 363 -15.91 0.14 -3.73
C GLY A 363 -16.75 -0.07 -5.00
N LEU A 364 -17.86 -0.80 -4.91
CA LEU A 364 -18.82 -1.01 -6.00
C LEU A 364 -19.57 0.30 -6.31
N ALA A 365 -19.91 1.10 -5.29
CA ALA A 365 -20.53 2.41 -5.50
C ALA A 365 -19.71 3.30 -6.43
N LYS A 366 -18.38 3.28 -6.28
CA LYS A 366 -17.46 4.04 -7.15
C LYS A 366 -17.49 3.52 -8.58
N HIS A 367 -17.51 2.22 -8.78
CA HIS A 367 -17.59 1.61 -10.11
C HIS A 367 -18.94 1.88 -10.79
N LEU A 368 -20.05 1.82 -10.05
CA LEU A 368 -21.38 2.19 -10.57
C LEU A 368 -21.40 3.65 -11.05
N ARG A 369 -20.84 4.59 -10.26
CA ARG A 369 -20.72 6.00 -10.66
C ARG A 369 -19.85 6.18 -11.92
N CYS A 370 -18.77 5.42 -12.02
CA CYS A 370 -17.91 5.44 -13.20
C CYS A 370 -18.64 5.03 -14.48
N VAL A 371 -19.65 4.17 -14.38
CA VAL A 371 -20.49 3.77 -15.54
C VAL A 371 -21.78 4.59 -15.64
N GLY A 372 -21.84 5.75 -14.97
CA GLY A 372 -22.98 6.69 -15.04
C GLY A 372 -24.18 6.33 -14.16
N ILE A 373 -24.12 5.24 -13.40
CA ILE A 373 -25.21 4.79 -12.54
C ILE A 373 -25.21 5.55 -11.22
N ASP A 374 -26.40 5.93 -10.76
CA ASP A 374 -26.60 6.65 -9.52
C ASP A 374 -26.38 5.71 -8.31
N ALA A 375 -25.24 5.86 -7.62
CA ALA A 375 -24.91 5.03 -6.46
C ALA A 375 -24.57 5.89 -5.25
N ALA A 376 -25.37 5.82 -4.20
CA ALA A 376 -25.10 6.45 -2.91
C ALA A 376 -24.34 5.51 -1.97
N VAL A 377 -23.76 6.11 -0.94
CA VAL A 377 -23.16 5.43 0.22
C VAL A 377 -23.80 6.00 1.49
N PRO A 378 -23.65 5.35 2.66
CA PRO A 378 -24.31 5.78 3.87
C PRO A 378 -23.78 7.14 4.35
N TYR A 379 -24.65 7.96 4.94
CA TYR A 379 -24.25 9.28 5.47
C TYR A 379 -23.21 9.20 6.59
N SER A 380 -23.25 8.11 7.36
CA SER A 380 -22.37 7.85 8.49
C SER A 380 -21.34 6.77 8.16
N LYS A 381 -20.15 6.85 8.76
CA LYS A 381 -19.10 5.82 8.63
C LYS A 381 -19.42 4.51 9.38
N LYS A 382 -20.43 4.54 10.25
CA LYS A 382 -20.90 3.39 11.05
C LYS A 382 -22.43 3.44 11.10
N PRO A 383 -23.10 3.28 9.94
CA PRO A 383 -24.55 3.31 9.90
C PRO A 383 -25.07 2.08 10.64
N ASP A 384 -26.16 2.22 11.37
CA ASP A 384 -26.88 1.04 11.83
C ASP A 384 -27.76 0.48 10.70
N SER A 385 -28.32 -0.71 10.90
CA SER A 385 -29.17 -1.34 9.87
C SER A 385 -30.42 -0.51 9.57
N ARG A 386 -30.95 0.22 10.54
CA ARG A 386 -32.18 1.02 10.39
C ARG A 386 -31.91 2.26 9.55
N ASP A 387 -30.79 2.93 9.77
CA ASP A 387 -30.35 4.08 8.98
C ASP A 387 -30.24 3.74 7.49
N LEU A 388 -29.66 2.57 7.16
CA LEU A 388 -29.50 2.10 5.79
C LEU A 388 -30.85 1.81 5.13
N ILE A 389 -31.75 1.15 5.86
CA ILE A 389 -33.10 0.83 5.39
C ILE A 389 -33.91 2.11 5.17
N GLU A 390 -33.86 3.05 6.11
CA GLU A 390 -34.55 4.33 6.01
C GLU A 390 -34.03 5.15 4.83
N GLN A 391 -32.71 5.20 4.65
CA GLN A 391 -32.09 5.89 3.51
C GLN A 391 -32.50 5.24 2.18
N ALA A 392 -32.45 3.92 2.08
CA ALA A 392 -32.85 3.18 0.88
C ALA A 392 -34.31 3.47 0.52
N CYS A 393 -35.23 3.38 1.48
CA CYS A 393 -36.65 3.67 1.28
C CYS A 393 -36.91 5.13 0.89
N LYS A 394 -36.30 6.07 1.62
CA LYS A 394 -36.51 7.51 1.40
C LYS A 394 -36.03 7.95 0.02
N GLU A 395 -34.88 7.43 -0.41
CA GLU A 395 -34.27 7.78 -1.70
C GLU A 395 -34.71 6.86 -2.84
N LYS A 396 -35.58 5.87 -2.56
CA LYS A 396 -36.05 4.84 -3.49
C LYS A 396 -34.89 4.10 -4.18
N ARG A 397 -33.94 3.62 -3.38
CA ARG A 397 -32.73 2.93 -3.83
C ARG A 397 -32.79 1.45 -3.52
N VAL A 398 -32.20 0.64 -4.39
CA VAL A 398 -31.90 -0.75 -4.06
C VAL A 398 -30.62 -0.81 -3.22
N LEU A 399 -30.72 -1.42 -2.04
CA LEU A 399 -29.63 -1.61 -1.10
C LEU A 399 -28.77 -2.80 -1.52
N LEU A 400 -27.53 -2.52 -1.90
CA LEU A 400 -26.52 -3.53 -2.20
C LEU A 400 -25.70 -3.81 -0.95
N THR A 401 -25.67 -5.06 -0.52
CA THR A 401 -24.96 -5.47 0.70
C THR A 401 -24.36 -6.86 0.58
N ARG A 402 -23.34 -7.12 1.39
CA ARG A 402 -22.82 -8.47 1.65
C ARG A 402 -23.06 -8.91 3.10
N ASP A 403 -23.72 -8.08 3.90
CA ASP A 403 -23.95 -8.35 5.32
C ASP A 403 -25.15 -9.28 5.49
N ALA A 404 -24.86 -10.52 5.88
CA ALA A 404 -25.87 -11.50 6.21
C ALA A 404 -26.82 -11.03 7.33
N LYS A 405 -26.43 -10.07 8.18
CA LYS A 405 -27.31 -9.49 9.19
C LYS A 405 -28.32 -8.52 8.59
N LEU A 406 -27.88 -7.68 7.66
CA LEU A 406 -28.74 -6.69 7.00
C LEU A 406 -29.78 -7.37 6.11
N LEU A 407 -29.40 -8.49 5.48
CA LEU A 407 -30.29 -9.33 4.68
C LEU A 407 -31.44 -9.95 5.50
N ARG A 408 -31.33 -10.06 6.83
CA ARG A 408 -32.45 -10.51 7.67
C ARG A 408 -33.62 -9.53 7.68
N HIS A 409 -33.39 -8.29 7.23
CA HIS A 409 -34.39 -7.24 7.15
C HIS A 409 -35.02 -7.11 5.74
N ASP A 410 -34.83 -8.11 4.86
CA ASP A 410 -35.44 -8.14 3.53
C ASP A 410 -36.97 -7.94 3.54
N TYR A 411 -37.65 -8.46 4.57
CA TYR A 411 -39.09 -8.23 4.77
C TYR A 411 -39.49 -6.74 4.90
N LEU A 412 -38.55 -5.85 5.28
CA LEU A 412 -38.75 -4.40 5.34
C LEU A 412 -38.47 -3.70 4.01
N LEU A 413 -37.62 -4.30 3.17
CA LEU A 413 -37.13 -3.76 1.90
C LEU A 413 -37.62 -4.63 0.74
N ARG A 414 -38.94 -4.81 0.63
CA ARG A 414 -39.55 -5.61 -0.43
C ARG A 414 -39.01 -5.20 -1.80
N ASN A 415 -38.33 -6.12 -2.48
CA ASN A 415 -37.67 -5.93 -3.77
C ASN A 415 -36.75 -4.68 -3.79
N GLN A 416 -36.05 -4.43 -2.68
CA GLN A 416 -35.19 -3.26 -2.48
C GLN A 416 -33.87 -3.59 -1.80
N ILE A 417 -33.52 -4.86 -1.64
CA ILE A 417 -32.23 -5.28 -1.12
C ILE A 417 -31.69 -6.44 -1.94
N TYR A 418 -30.41 -6.38 -2.28
CA TYR A 418 -29.74 -7.42 -3.04
C TYR A 418 -28.41 -7.81 -2.39
N ARG A 419 -28.20 -9.12 -2.28
CA ARG A 419 -26.97 -9.70 -1.78
C ARG A 419 -25.94 -9.80 -2.90
N VAL A 420 -24.87 -9.02 -2.81
CA VAL A 420 -23.75 -9.11 -3.74
C VAL A 420 -22.94 -10.39 -3.46
N LYS A 421 -22.86 -11.27 -4.47
CA LYS A 421 -22.24 -12.60 -4.35
C LYS A 421 -20.72 -12.51 -4.57
N SER A 422 -20.29 -11.68 -5.51
CA SER A 422 -18.90 -11.56 -5.93
C SER A 422 -18.00 -10.87 -4.90
N LEU A 423 -16.74 -11.35 -4.81
CA LEU A 423 -15.70 -10.77 -3.94
C LEU A 423 -14.88 -9.67 -4.63
N LEU A 424 -14.74 -9.74 -5.95
CA LEU A 424 -13.89 -8.85 -6.74
C LEU A 424 -14.72 -7.69 -7.29
N LYS A 425 -14.20 -6.47 -7.22
CA LYS A 425 -14.96 -5.24 -7.55
C LYS A 425 -15.48 -5.16 -8.99
N ASN A 426 -14.74 -5.71 -9.95
CA ASN A 426 -15.18 -5.73 -11.35
C ASN A 426 -16.29 -6.77 -11.53
N ASP A 427 -16.12 -7.96 -10.96
CA ASP A 427 -17.13 -9.03 -10.99
C ASP A 427 -18.42 -8.58 -10.27
N GLN A 428 -18.31 -7.81 -9.20
CA GLN A 428 -19.45 -7.18 -8.53
C GLN A 428 -20.21 -6.24 -9.47
N LEU A 429 -19.51 -5.43 -10.27
CA LEU A 429 -20.16 -4.53 -11.23
C LEU A 429 -20.89 -5.34 -12.31
N VAL A 430 -20.22 -6.33 -12.90
CA VAL A 430 -20.80 -7.22 -13.91
C VAL A 430 -22.03 -7.94 -13.36
N GLU A 431 -21.94 -8.46 -12.14
CA GLU A 431 -23.07 -9.11 -11.45
C GLU A 431 -24.27 -8.17 -11.35
N ILE A 432 -24.09 -6.91 -10.96
CA ILE A 432 -25.20 -5.95 -10.85
C ILE A 432 -25.75 -5.58 -12.23
N ILE A 433 -24.90 -5.38 -13.22
CA ILE A 433 -25.33 -5.10 -14.60
C ILE A 433 -26.20 -6.25 -15.13
N GLU A 434 -25.76 -7.50 -14.96
CA GLU A 434 -26.49 -8.68 -15.42
C GLU A 434 -27.78 -8.90 -14.61
N THR A 435 -27.73 -8.74 -13.29
CA THR A 435 -28.89 -8.98 -12.40
C THR A 435 -30.02 -7.99 -12.63
N PHE A 436 -29.69 -6.71 -12.82
CA PHE A 436 -30.67 -5.64 -13.01
C PHE A 436 -30.87 -5.24 -14.48
N GLN A 437 -30.23 -5.97 -15.41
CA GLN A 437 -30.30 -5.73 -16.85
C GLN A 437 -30.00 -4.25 -17.20
N LEU A 438 -28.92 -3.72 -16.64
CA LEU A 438 -28.56 -2.31 -16.81
C LEU A 438 -27.98 -2.08 -18.21
N GLU A 439 -28.56 -1.15 -18.94
CA GLU A 439 -27.99 -0.66 -20.19
C GLU A 439 -26.91 0.38 -19.88
N ILE A 440 -25.67 0.04 -20.18
CA ILE A 440 -24.52 0.95 -20.02
C ILE A 440 -24.14 1.42 -21.42
N SER A 441 -24.00 2.73 -21.58
CA SER A 441 -23.55 3.34 -22.83
C SER A 441 -22.26 4.12 -22.60
N GLU A 442 -21.48 4.27 -23.67
CA GLU A 442 -20.17 4.92 -23.60
C GLU A 442 -20.28 6.41 -23.21
N ASP A 443 -21.34 7.10 -23.65
CA ASP A 443 -21.61 8.50 -23.31
C ASP A 443 -21.94 8.73 -21.83
N GLN A 444 -22.37 7.68 -21.12
CA GLN A 444 -22.65 7.76 -19.68
C GLN A 444 -21.41 7.47 -18.82
N LEU A 445 -20.30 7.00 -19.41
CA LEU A 445 -19.07 6.76 -18.68
C LEU A 445 -18.52 8.07 -18.10
N MET A 446 -18.10 8.01 -16.83
CA MET A 446 -17.57 9.15 -16.09
C MET A 446 -18.52 10.36 -16.02
N SER A 447 -19.82 10.18 -16.26
CA SER A 447 -20.81 11.27 -16.20
C SER A 447 -21.17 11.70 -14.77
N ARG A 448 -20.71 10.95 -13.75
CA ARG A 448 -20.96 11.20 -12.33
C ARG A 448 -19.68 11.31 -11.52
N CYS A 449 -19.72 12.17 -10.51
CA CYS A 449 -18.62 12.34 -9.56
C CYS A 449 -18.39 11.06 -8.76
N THR A 450 -17.21 10.46 -8.93
CA THR A 450 -16.84 9.21 -8.25
C THR A 450 -16.77 9.36 -6.72
N LYS A 451 -16.51 10.59 -6.23
CA LYS A 451 -16.47 10.94 -4.80
C LYS A 451 -17.86 11.01 -4.16
N CYS A 452 -18.76 11.82 -4.71
CA CYS A 452 -20.03 12.15 -4.04
C CYS A 452 -21.29 11.78 -4.82
N ASN A 453 -21.17 11.13 -5.99
CA ASN A 453 -22.30 10.83 -6.90
C ASN A 453 -22.93 12.08 -7.57
N GLY A 454 -22.36 13.27 -7.40
CA GLY A 454 -22.90 14.50 -7.97
C GLY A 454 -22.73 14.63 -9.48
N LYS A 455 -23.47 15.56 -10.08
CA LYS A 455 -23.33 15.94 -11.50
C LYS A 455 -22.17 16.92 -11.71
N PHE A 456 -21.64 16.94 -12.92
CA PHE A 456 -20.63 17.91 -13.34
C PHE A 456 -21.27 19.19 -13.91
N ILE A 457 -20.48 20.26 -13.94
CA ILE A 457 -20.78 21.46 -14.74
C ILE A 457 -21.05 21.07 -16.20
N GLN A 458 -21.87 21.85 -16.91
CA GLN A 458 -22.26 21.52 -18.30
C GLN A 458 -21.17 21.83 -19.33
N LYS A 459 -20.24 22.72 -19.00
CA LYS A 459 -19.12 23.13 -19.86
C LYS A 459 -17.82 22.88 -19.13
N PRO A 460 -16.79 22.36 -19.81
CA PRO A 460 -15.47 22.22 -19.21
C PRO A 460 -14.89 23.60 -18.87
N LEU A 461 -14.13 23.66 -17.78
CA LEU A 461 -13.37 24.85 -17.37
C LEU A 461 -12.08 24.92 -18.18
N THR A 462 -11.60 26.14 -18.43
CA THR A 462 -10.24 26.34 -18.91
C THR A 462 -9.23 26.03 -17.81
N THR A 463 -7.96 25.90 -18.19
CA THR A 463 -6.86 25.67 -17.24
C THR A 463 -6.81 26.76 -16.16
N GLU A 464 -7.01 28.03 -16.52
CA GLU A 464 -6.99 29.17 -15.60
C GLU A 464 -8.16 29.12 -14.62
N GLU A 465 -9.37 28.85 -15.12
CA GLU A 465 -10.58 28.71 -14.31
C GLU A 465 -10.48 27.52 -13.35
N ALA A 466 -9.90 26.40 -13.81
CA ALA A 466 -9.66 25.23 -12.98
C ALA A 466 -8.64 25.50 -11.87
N VAL A 467 -7.56 26.24 -12.16
CA VAL A 467 -6.58 26.67 -11.16
C VAL A 467 -7.24 27.54 -10.10
N GLU A 468 -8.06 28.51 -10.51
CA GLU A 468 -8.78 29.37 -9.58
C GLU A 468 -9.74 28.56 -8.70
N ALA A 469 -10.51 27.66 -9.31
CA ALA A 469 -11.44 26.77 -8.61
C ALA A 469 -10.73 25.78 -7.67
N ALA A 470 -9.47 25.44 -7.94
CA ALA A 470 -8.66 24.52 -7.14
C ALA A 470 -7.99 25.18 -5.92
N LYS A 471 -7.80 26.50 -5.92
CA LYS A 471 -7.09 27.24 -4.85
C LYS A 471 -7.65 26.90 -3.47
N GLY A 472 -6.79 26.31 -2.63
CA GLY A 472 -7.14 25.93 -1.25
C GLY A 472 -7.98 24.66 -1.10
N PHE A 473 -8.37 24.00 -2.20
CA PHE A 473 -9.21 22.80 -2.19
C PHE A 473 -8.52 21.56 -2.79
N GLN A 474 -7.71 21.74 -3.84
CA GLN A 474 -7.04 20.66 -4.56
C GLN A 474 -5.75 21.17 -5.20
N VAL A 475 -4.71 20.35 -5.23
CA VAL A 475 -3.48 20.67 -5.99
C VAL A 475 -3.64 20.11 -7.40
N ILE A 476 -3.50 20.96 -8.41
CA ILE A 476 -3.40 20.55 -9.82
C ILE A 476 -1.92 20.42 -10.16
N PRO A 477 -1.43 19.23 -10.56
CA PRO A 477 -0.03 19.04 -10.92
C PRO A 477 0.45 19.98 -12.03
N ASN A 478 1.64 20.58 -11.85
CA ASN A 478 2.20 21.57 -12.77
C ASN A 478 2.36 21.06 -14.22
N CYS A 479 2.56 19.76 -14.39
CA CYS A 479 2.71 19.11 -15.71
C CYS A 479 1.42 19.11 -16.55
N LEU A 480 0.28 19.49 -15.97
CA LEU A 480 -1.00 19.59 -16.66
C LEU A 480 -1.22 20.97 -17.30
N PHE A 481 -0.48 22.01 -16.88
CA PHE A 481 -0.68 23.38 -17.39
C PHE A 481 -0.25 23.56 -18.85
N ASN A 482 0.63 22.71 -19.36
CA ASN A 482 1.14 22.78 -20.75
C ASN A 482 0.32 21.92 -21.73
N LYS A 483 -0.76 21.29 -21.26
CA LYS A 483 -1.64 20.45 -22.08
C LYS A 483 -3.00 21.13 -22.12
N ASN A 484 -3.54 21.39 -23.31
CA ASN A 484 -4.90 21.92 -23.48
C ASN A 484 -5.92 20.87 -23.01
N LEU A 485 -6.08 20.72 -21.70
CA LEU A 485 -6.95 19.74 -21.07
C LEU A 485 -8.28 20.37 -20.70
N GLU A 486 -9.34 19.59 -20.86
CA GLU A 486 -10.65 19.95 -20.34
C GLU A 486 -10.77 19.57 -18.86
N PHE A 487 -11.24 20.51 -18.05
CA PHE A 487 -11.46 20.32 -16.62
C PHE A 487 -12.96 20.28 -16.30
N TRP A 488 -13.37 19.36 -15.44
CA TRP A 488 -14.75 19.20 -15.02
C TRP A 488 -14.86 19.31 -13.50
N GLN A 489 -15.73 20.20 -13.02
CA GLN A 489 -15.98 20.36 -11.59
C GLN A 489 -17.32 19.73 -11.20
N CYS A 490 -17.31 18.96 -10.11
CA CYS A 490 -18.55 18.47 -9.50
C CYS A 490 -19.31 19.62 -8.85
N MET A 491 -20.61 19.74 -9.14
CA MET A 491 -21.45 20.82 -8.62
C MET A 491 -21.67 20.73 -7.11
N ASP A 492 -21.64 19.53 -6.55
CA ASP A 492 -21.96 19.27 -5.14
C ASP A 492 -20.72 19.36 -4.23
N CYS A 493 -19.69 18.56 -4.51
CA CYS A 493 -18.50 18.48 -3.66
C CYS A 493 -17.31 19.32 -4.15
N LYS A 494 -17.47 20.04 -5.27
CA LYS A 494 -16.46 20.90 -5.90
C LYS A 494 -15.15 20.21 -6.32
N GLN A 495 -15.13 18.87 -6.28
CA GLN A 495 -14.00 18.07 -6.75
C GLN A 495 -13.76 18.33 -8.24
N LEU A 496 -12.49 18.61 -8.59
CA LEU A 496 -12.06 18.79 -9.97
C LEU A 496 -11.51 17.48 -10.55
N TYR A 497 -11.87 17.26 -11.80
CA TYR A 497 -11.44 16.16 -12.66
C TYR A 497 -10.94 16.76 -13.98
N TRP A 498 -10.13 16.02 -14.73
CA TRP A 498 -9.62 16.47 -16.02
C TRP A 498 -9.38 15.28 -16.94
N GLU A 499 -9.42 15.55 -18.25
CA GLU A 499 -9.29 14.53 -19.29
C GLU A 499 -7.82 14.10 -19.52
N GLY A 500 -7.17 13.60 -18.47
CA GLY A 500 -5.79 13.10 -18.53
C GLY A 500 -5.70 11.61 -18.85
N THR A 501 -4.49 11.05 -18.81
CA THR A 501 -4.24 9.61 -18.97
C THR A 501 -5.08 8.76 -18.01
N GLN A 502 -5.33 9.24 -16.78
CA GLN A 502 -6.15 8.52 -15.80
C GLN A 502 -7.62 8.41 -16.22
N TYR A 503 -8.17 9.46 -16.85
CA TYR A 503 -9.52 9.45 -17.38
C TYR A 503 -9.64 8.40 -18.50
N HIS A 504 -8.77 8.47 -19.51
CA HIS A 504 -8.74 7.53 -20.63
C HIS A 504 -8.58 6.08 -20.17
N ASN A 505 -7.71 5.83 -19.18
CA ASN A 505 -7.55 4.51 -18.58
C ASN A 505 -8.83 4.02 -17.88
N ALA A 506 -9.52 4.91 -17.17
CA ALA A 506 -10.75 4.57 -16.51
C ALA A 506 -11.85 4.25 -17.54
N VAL A 507 -12.01 5.08 -18.57
CA VAL A 507 -12.95 4.85 -19.68
C VAL A 507 -12.67 3.49 -20.32
N GLN A 508 -11.44 3.24 -20.79
CA GLN A 508 -11.09 1.96 -21.42
C GLN A 508 -11.35 0.76 -20.51
N LYS A 509 -10.98 0.86 -19.22
CA LYS A 509 -11.23 -0.20 -18.25
C LYS A 509 -12.72 -0.54 -18.17
N PHE A 510 -13.60 0.46 -18.13
CA PHE A 510 -15.03 0.20 -18.00
C PHE A 510 -15.68 -0.20 -19.32
N VAL A 511 -15.18 0.27 -20.46
CA VAL A 511 -15.52 -0.28 -21.78
C VAL A 511 -15.24 -1.79 -21.82
N ASP A 512 -14.06 -2.23 -21.37
CA ASP A 512 -13.67 -3.64 -21.35
C ASP A 512 -14.49 -4.46 -20.35
N VAL A 513 -14.72 -3.93 -19.14
CA VAL A 513 -15.46 -4.63 -18.08
C VAL A 513 -16.94 -4.76 -18.43
N CYS A 514 -17.54 -3.71 -18.99
CA CYS A 514 -18.94 -3.69 -19.42
C CYS A 514 -19.15 -4.29 -20.81
N LYS A 515 -18.07 -4.64 -21.52
CA LYS A 515 -18.08 -5.19 -22.88
C LYS A 515 -18.86 -4.33 -23.88
N LEU A 516 -18.67 -3.02 -23.84
CA LEU A 516 -19.37 -2.10 -24.74
C LEU A 516 -18.94 -2.22 -26.22
N ASN A 517 -17.90 -3.02 -26.49
CA ASN A 517 -17.35 -3.27 -27.83
C ASN A 517 -17.80 -4.62 -28.44
N GLU A 518 -18.66 -5.39 -27.75
CA GLU A 518 -19.32 -6.63 -28.23
C GLU A 518 -20.82 -6.35 -28.42
#